data_AF-K2C6Y5-F1
#
_entry.id   AF-K2C6Y5-F1
#
_cell.length_a   1.000
_cell.length_b   1.000
_cell.length_c   1.000
_cell.angle_alpha   90.00
_cell.angle_beta   90.00
_cell.angle_gamma   90.00
#
_symmetry.space_group_name_H-M   'P 1'
#
loop_
_entity.id
_entity.type
_entity.pdbx_description
1 polymer ?
#
loop_
_entity_poly.entity_id
_entity_poly.type
_entity_poly.pdbx_seq_one_letter_code
_entity_poly.pdbx_strand_id
1 'polypeptide(L)'
;MARMVLKLLIFIEPYIGTGHKKFHSAQIKKLCRFVDAANMKRTTMRIFHLSHFVCIAGLVIILALLAGNHPAEAGAWKLTRNVWSEEDEKAYSNFVAALGKSKYSNLNKFIKDPKANPLYGEEDKKFNLSPDCADLPYLIRAYVAYKLRVPFSYTSAIAGRGGDQRYSRGNRPTSFKDQDYFSSPQQLFYQVVLINSGYYRTGAEIEDSDFYPVKVNKKAIIPGTIYYDPDGHVAIVSEVNEDGRIRVIDAHPDRTISKPWFGAKFTRGSKENGGGFKRWRPIRYTSDNKIIRTRNHNIVDYSGDDQYKKTFSVKGRTGLSYHEYIRLSLGDDARKSDPVQEFAFMMKDLHEDISYRAMAVNLCIEKGISKRSHPGALPSNIYGTDGIWEEFSTPSRDARLKVAFREFYDRTRQMIIEAEQNYAAGGAAYARQLATAFLQQYIQLSQQLSVSYLNSAGNRVILSFDDVSQRLFKMSFDPYHSVEFRWGAQGEELASSPDNETKRRFYQLEYRLRNQLERVYNQPTPLSMGPETPPQTDTISWLTAYLQGQPVDANIVAINKEIVAPLTAKQLNSSNASDAKNIIASGTLSDQPFTDASAQAKVDVDGVTDSIKTEAAG
;
A
#
# COMPACT_ATOMS: atom_id res chain seq x y z
N MET A 1 56.85 -33.88 10.09
CA MET A 1 55.46 -33.39 10.23
C MET A 1 55.31 -32.23 11.22
N ALA A 2 55.62 -32.37 12.52
CA ALA A 2 55.39 -31.28 13.50
C ALA A 2 56.08 -29.94 13.19
N ARG A 3 57.33 -29.95 12.71
CA ARG A 3 58.03 -28.74 12.23
C ARG A 3 57.42 -28.11 10.96
N MET A 4 56.67 -28.88 10.18
CA MET A 4 56.01 -28.43 8.95
C MET A 4 54.66 -27.78 9.27
N VAL A 5 53.93 -28.33 10.25
CA VAL A 5 52.70 -27.75 10.80
C VAL A 5 52.98 -26.43 11.54
N LEU A 6 54.10 -26.35 12.27
CA LEU A 6 54.51 -25.11 12.96
C LEU A 6 54.87 -23.99 11.96
N LYS A 7 55.52 -24.33 10.84
CA LYS A 7 55.80 -23.37 9.76
C LYS A 7 54.53 -22.89 9.04
N LEU A 8 53.51 -23.76 8.91
CA LEU A 8 52.22 -23.41 8.32
C LEU A 8 51.43 -22.45 9.23
N LEU A 9 51.44 -22.69 10.54
CA LEU A 9 50.74 -21.82 11.52
C LEU A 9 51.36 -20.42 11.64
N ILE A 10 52.68 -20.30 11.52
CA ILE A 10 53.38 -18.99 11.47
C ILE A 10 53.05 -18.23 10.18
N PHE A 11 52.75 -18.93 9.08
CA PHE A 11 52.43 -18.33 7.79
C PHE A 11 51.00 -17.76 7.71
N ILE A 12 50.08 -18.24 8.56
CA ILE A 12 48.65 -17.88 8.55
C ILE A 12 48.34 -16.75 9.56
N GLU A 13 49.25 -16.49 10.50
CA GLU A 13 49.10 -15.49 11.57
C GLU A 13 48.76 -14.03 11.12
N PRO A 14 49.19 -13.55 9.94
CA PRO A 14 48.81 -12.22 9.44
C PRO A 14 47.33 -12.10 8.99
N TYR A 15 46.64 -13.22 8.76
CA TYR A 15 45.31 -13.25 8.16
C TYR A 15 44.17 -13.44 9.18
N ILE A 16 44.47 -13.38 10.48
CA ILE A 16 43.51 -13.62 11.57
C ILE A 16 43.22 -12.30 12.31
N GLY A 17 41.94 -11.92 12.33
CA GLY A 17 41.45 -10.70 12.98
C GLY A 17 41.82 -10.59 14.47
N THR A 18 42.02 -9.36 14.94
CA THR A 18 42.64 -9.01 16.23
C THR A 18 41.97 -9.60 17.48
N GLY A 19 40.71 -10.03 17.40
CA GLY A 19 39.98 -10.67 18.50
C GLY A 19 40.39 -12.12 18.83
N HIS A 20 41.05 -12.84 17.92
CA HIS A 20 41.39 -14.27 18.12
C HIS A 20 42.82 -14.55 18.62
N LYS A 21 43.67 -13.51 18.73
CA LYS A 21 45.11 -13.67 19.06
C LYS A 21 45.38 -14.26 20.46
N LYS A 22 44.51 -14.02 21.45
CA LYS A 22 44.72 -14.51 22.83
C LYS A 22 44.44 -16.01 23.00
N PHE A 23 43.58 -16.61 22.18
CA PHE A 23 43.17 -18.02 22.34
C PHE A 23 44.19 -19.01 21.74
N HIS A 24 44.89 -18.62 20.67
CA HIS A 24 45.85 -19.50 19.97
C HIS A 24 47.21 -19.62 20.68
N SER A 25 47.69 -18.57 21.35
CA SER A 25 48.98 -18.58 22.07
C SER A 25 49.04 -19.63 23.19
N ALA A 26 47.92 -19.88 23.88
CA ALA A 26 47.83 -20.85 24.97
C ALA A 26 47.86 -22.31 24.48
N GLN A 27 47.25 -22.60 23.32
CA GLN A 27 47.23 -23.96 22.77
C GLN A 27 48.55 -24.35 22.08
N ILE A 28 49.22 -23.39 21.42
CA ILE A 28 50.53 -23.63 20.79
C ILE A 28 51.60 -23.97 21.84
N LYS A 29 51.59 -23.31 23.01
CA LYS A 29 52.50 -23.64 24.13
C LYS A 29 52.26 -25.04 24.72
N LYS A 30 51.03 -25.54 24.68
CA LYS A 30 50.69 -26.93 25.08
C LYS A 30 51.21 -27.95 24.08
N LEU A 31 51.17 -27.62 22.78
CA LEU A 31 51.63 -28.50 21.71
C LEU A 31 53.16 -28.65 21.69
N CYS A 32 53.92 -27.59 21.99
CA CYS A 32 55.39 -27.66 22.07
C CYS A 32 55.89 -28.59 23.18
N ARG A 33 55.21 -28.62 24.34
CA ARG A 33 55.58 -29.51 25.47
C ARG A 33 55.36 -31.00 25.16
N PHE A 34 54.48 -31.31 24.21
CA PHE A 34 54.20 -32.70 23.81
C PHE A 34 55.26 -33.25 22.85
N VAL A 35 55.95 -32.38 22.10
CA VAL A 35 56.97 -32.77 21.13
C VAL A 35 58.31 -33.08 21.81
N ASP A 36 58.62 -32.45 22.94
CA ASP A 36 59.87 -32.70 23.68
C ASP A 36 59.86 -34.04 24.44
N ALA A 37 58.70 -34.66 24.67
CA ALA A 37 58.56 -35.93 25.39
C ALA A 37 58.73 -37.18 24.50
N ALA A 38 58.79 -37.04 23.17
CA ALA A 38 58.75 -38.18 22.24
C ALA A 38 60.13 -38.64 21.72
N ASN A 39 61.22 -38.24 22.38
CA ASN A 39 62.58 -38.55 21.93
C ASN A 39 63.18 -39.70 22.75
N MET A 40 62.75 -40.95 22.51
CA MET A 40 63.48 -42.13 22.99
C MET A 40 63.50 -43.27 21.97
N LYS A 41 64.74 -43.56 21.54
CA LYS A 41 65.30 -44.82 21.04
C LYS A 41 64.92 -45.30 19.63
N ARG A 42 65.90 -45.12 18.73
CA ARG A 42 66.18 -45.91 17.53
C ARG A 42 66.12 -47.42 17.83
N THR A 43 65.39 -48.21 17.06
CA THR A 43 65.94 -49.44 16.44
C THR A 43 65.08 -49.93 15.26
N THR A 44 65.80 -50.38 14.22
CA THR A 44 65.42 -51.36 13.18
C THR A 44 64.67 -50.90 11.93
N MET A 45 65.49 -50.80 10.88
CA MET A 45 65.20 -50.74 9.45
C MET A 45 64.60 -52.06 8.94
N ARG A 46 63.42 -52.02 8.30
CA ARG A 46 62.92 -52.84 7.18
C ARG A 46 61.41 -52.56 7.08
N ILE A 47 60.86 -52.57 5.86
CA ILE A 47 59.50 -52.11 5.47
C ILE A 47 59.46 -50.60 5.11
N PHE A 48 60.09 -50.21 3.99
CA PHE A 48 59.99 -48.84 3.48
C PHE A 48 59.60 -48.70 2.00
N HIS A 49 59.21 -49.78 1.32
CA HIS A 49 58.77 -49.71 -0.08
C HIS A 49 57.27 -49.95 -0.31
N LEU A 50 56.53 -50.51 0.65
CA LEU A 50 55.07 -50.67 0.54
C LEU A 50 54.29 -49.50 1.15
N SER A 51 54.88 -48.77 2.09
CA SER A 51 54.27 -47.64 2.81
C SER A 51 54.21 -46.35 1.97
N HIS A 52 55.16 -46.13 1.06
CA HIS A 52 55.14 -44.94 0.18
C HIS A 52 54.01 -44.99 -0.86
N PHE A 53 53.73 -46.16 -1.46
CA PHE A 53 52.65 -46.30 -2.44
C PHE A 53 51.27 -46.20 -1.80
N VAL A 54 51.07 -46.74 -0.60
CA VAL A 54 49.81 -46.63 0.16
C VAL A 54 49.59 -45.18 0.64
N CYS A 55 50.65 -44.47 1.04
CA CYS A 55 50.54 -43.06 1.42
C CYS A 55 50.27 -42.14 0.22
N ILE A 56 50.84 -42.40 -0.95
CA ILE A 56 50.59 -41.61 -2.17
C ILE A 56 49.18 -41.91 -2.71
N ALA A 57 48.75 -43.17 -2.75
CA ALA A 57 47.37 -43.52 -3.12
C ALA A 57 46.35 -42.94 -2.13
N GLY A 58 46.65 -42.97 -0.82
CA GLY A 58 45.83 -42.32 0.20
C GLY A 58 45.79 -40.80 0.06
N LEU A 59 46.91 -40.16 -0.29
CA LEU A 59 46.95 -38.71 -0.55
C LEU A 59 46.19 -38.32 -1.82
N VAL A 60 46.26 -39.13 -2.89
CA VAL A 60 45.50 -38.93 -4.13
C VAL A 60 44.01 -39.15 -3.90
N ILE A 61 43.61 -40.14 -3.09
CA ILE A 61 42.21 -40.36 -2.71
C ILE A 61 41.71 -39.22 -1.80
N ILE A 62 42.52 -38.74 -0.86
CA ILE A 62 42.19 -37.58 -0.03
C ILE A 62 42.12 -36.30 -0.87
N LEU A 63 43.02 -36.09 -1.83
CA LEU A 63 42.98 -34.96 -2.77
C LEU A 63 41.81 -35.09 -3.75
N ALA A 64 41.41 -36.29 -4.17
CA ALA A 64 40.23 -36.52 -4.98
C ALA A 64 38.92 -36.34 -4.18
N LEU A 65 38.91 -36.70 -2.90
CA LEU A 65 37.80 -36.43 -1.96
C LEU A 65 37.71 -34.95 -1.58
N LEU A 66 38.83 -34.22 -1.59
CA LEU A 66 38.89 -32.77 -1.37
C LEU A 66 38.62 -31.97 -2.65
N ALA A 67 38.96 -32.49 -3.84
CA ALA A 67 38.65 -31.89 -5.14
C ALA A 67 37.22 -32.21 -5.62
N GLY A 68 36.57 -33.25 -5.08
CA GLY A 68 35.20 -33.66 -5.40
C GLY A 68 34.10 -32.89 -4.65
N ASN A 69 34.46 -31.99 -3.74
CA ASN A 69 33.52 -31.15 -3.01
C ASN A 69 33.88 -29.67 -3.19
N HIS A 70 33.72 -29.16 -4.41
CA HIS A 70 33.19 -27.80 -4.49
C HIS A 70 31.78 -27.89 -3.87
N PRO A 71 31.47 -27.19 -2.76
CA PRO A 71 30.07 -26.99 -2.43
C PRO A 71 29.46 -26.39 -3.70
N ALA A 72 28.50 -27.10 -4.31
CA ALA A 72 27.62 -26.45 -5.25
C ALA A 72 27.13 -25.20 -4.51
N GLU A 73 27.46 -24.00 -4.98
CA GLU A 73 26.95 -22.76 -4.38
C GLU A 73 25.43 -22.90 -4.37
N ALA A 74 24.90 -23.18 -3.18
CA ALA A 74 23.53 -23.62 -3.02
C ALA A 74 22.64 -22.39 -3.07
N GLY A 75 22.27 -21.97 -4.28
CA GLY A 75 21.22 -20.98 -4.49
C GLY A 75 19.83 -21.60 -4.28
N ALA A 76 18.85 -20.75 -3.98
CA ALA A 76 17.48 -21.15 -3.68
C ALA A 76 16.90 -21.99 -4.83
N TRP A 77 17.31 -21.70 -6.05
CA TRP A 77 17.13 -22.56 -7.21
C TRP A 77 18.26 -22.37 -8.21
N LYS A 78 18.56 -23.45 -8.95
CA LYS A 78 19.42 -23.37 -10.12
C LYS A 78 18.72 -22.61 -11.25
N LEU A 79 19.41 -21.64 -11.84
CA LEU A 79 18.94 -20.89 -12.99
C LEU A 79 19.00 -21.76 -14.26
N THR A 80 17.95 -21.68 -15.08
CA THR A 80 17.94 -22.23 -16.45
C THR A 80 18.39 -21.19 -17.48
N ARG A 81 18.20 -19.91 -17.15
CA ARG A 81 18.47 -18.74 -17.98
C ARG A 81 18.93 -17.59 -17.12
N ASN A 82 19.64 -16.64 -17.72
CA ASN A 82 20.24 -15.51 -17.02
C ASN A 82 19.48 -14.18 -17.19
N VAL A 83 18.35 -14.19 -17.91
CA VAL A 83 17.45 -13.04 -18.14
C VAL A 83 16.00 -13.50 -18.12
N TRP A 84 15.09 -12.57 -17.90
CA TRP A 84 13.66 -12.75 -18.19
C TRP A 84 13.42 -12.48 -19.68
N SER A 85 12.86 -13.47 -20.38
CA SER A 85 12.35 -13.32 -21.75
C SER A 85 10.98 -12.66 -21.76
N GLU A 86 10.51 -12.24 -22.94
CA GLU A 86 9.15 -11.71 -23.10
C GLU A 86 8.09 -12.75 -22.70
N GLU A 87 8.35 -14.03 -22.97
CA GLU A 87 7.49 -15.15 -22.56
C GLU A 87 7.43 -15.31 -21.04
N ASP A 88 8.54 -15.09 -20.32
CA ASP A 88 8.54 -15.14 -18.85
C ASP A 88 7.76 -13.97 -18.24
N GLU A 89 7.93 -12.77 -18.81
CA GLU A 89 7.17 -11.60 -18.38
C GLU A 89 5.67 -11.79 -18.63
N LYS A 90 5.32 -12.44 -19.76
CA LYS A 90 3.94 -12.84 -20.05
C LYS A 90 3.44 -13.89 -19.07
N ALA A 91 4.26 -14.88 -18.69
CA ALA A 91 3.90 -15.87 -17.67
C ALA A 91 3.66 -15.24 -16.29
N TYR A 92 4.50 -14.27 -15.88
CA TYR A 92 4.27 -13.46 -14.68
C TYR A 92 2.95 -12.68 -14.76
N SER A 93 2.70 -11.99 -15.88
CA SER A 93 1.46 -11.25 -16.11
C SER A 93 0.23 -12.16 -16.04
N ASN A 94 0.27 -13.32 -16.69
CA ASN A 94 -0.80 -14.32 -16.68
C ASN A 94 -1.05 -14.89 -15.28
N PHE A 95 0.00 -15.14 -14.49
CA PHE A 95 -0.15 -15.60 -13.10
C PHE A 95 -0.89 -14.56 -12.24
N VAL A 96 -0.51 -13.29 -12.35
CA VAL A 96 -1.17 -12.19 -11.63
C VAL A 96 -2.63 -12.04 -12.07
N ALA A 97 -2.89 -12.10 -13.38
CA ALA A 97 -4.26 -12.07 -13.91
C ALA A 97 -5.10 -13.26 -13.41
N ALA A 98 -4.52 -14.46 -13.34
CA ALA A 98 -5.20 -15.65 -12.80
C ALA A 98 -5.54 -15.49 -11.31
N LEU A 99 -4.63 -14.92 -10.51
CA LEU A 99 -4.90 -14.60 -9.10
C LEU A 99 -6.06 -13.59 -8.99
N GLY A 100 -6.04 -12.55 -9.81
CA GLY A 100 -7.10 -11.53 -9.88
C GLY A 100 -8.46 -12.10 -10.29
N LYS A 101 -8.50 -13.04 -11.24
CA LYS A 101 -9.75 -13.68 -11.67
C LYS A 101 -10.23 -14.79 -10.74
N SER A 102 -9.36 -15.25 -9.82
CA SER A 102 -9.71 -16.34 -8.92
C SER A 102 -10.76 -15.93 -7.88
N LYS A 103 -11.56 -16.92 -7.45
CA LYS A 103 -12.47 -16.77 -6.31
C LYS A 103 -11.78 -16.67 -4.95
N TYR A 104 -10.47 -16.90 -4.90
CA TYR A 104 -9.74 -16.98 -3.64
C TYR A 104 -9.45 -15.59 -3.09
N SER A 105 -9.76 -15.42 -1.80
CA SER A 105 -9.39 -14.29 -0.98
C SER A 105 -8.19 -14.60 -0.07
N ASN A 106 -7.42 -15.64 -0.40
CA ASN A 106 -6.23 -16.04 0.34
C ASN A 106 -5.19 -16.62 -0.62
N LEU A 107 -3.96 -16.11 -0.56
CA LEU A 107 -2.90 -16.49 -1.50
C LEU A 107 -2.57 -17.99 -1.45
N ASN A 108 -2.52 -18.59 -0.26
CA ASN A 108 -2.19 -20.01 -0.12
C ASN A 108 -3.26 -20.91 -0.73
N LYS A 109 -4.55 -20.54 -0.61
CA LYS A 109 -5.63 -21.28 -1.27
C LYS A 109 -5.47 -21.24 -2.80
N PHE A 110 -5.08 -20.10 -3.35
CA PHE A 110 -4.80 -19.97 -4.78
C PHE A 110 -3.58 -20.80 -5.20
N ILE A 111 -2.44 -20.63 -4.54
CA ILE A 111 -1.18 -21.31 -4.91
C ILE A 111 -1.31 -22.83 -4.83
N LYS A 112 -2.10 -23.35 -3.88
CA LYS A 112 -2.28 -24.80 -3.68
C LYS A 112 -3.35 -25.43 -4.57
N ASP A 113 -4.09 -24.65 -5.34
CA ASP A 113 -5.13 -25.16 -6.23
C ASP A 113 -4.58 -25.40 -7.66
N PRO A 114 -4.45 -26.67 -8.10
CA PRO A 114 -3.96 -26.99 -9.45
C PRO A 114 -4.86 -26.48 -10.58
N LYS A 115 -6.13 -26.14 -10.28
CA LYS A 115 -7.06 -25.59 -11.28
C LYS A 115 -6.96 -24.08 -11.41
N ALA A 116 -6.48 -23.39 -10.38
CA ALA A 116 -6.41 -21.93 -10.34
C ALA A 116 -5.00 -21.39 -10.60
N ASN A 117 -3.96 -22.07 -10.07
CA ASN A 117 -2.58 -21.67 -10.23
C ASN A 117 -2.01 -22.18 -11.57
N PRO A 118 -1.75 -21.31 -12.56
CA PRO A 118 -1.28 -21.73 -13.88
C PRO A 118 0.16 -22.28 -13.86
N LEU A 119 0.89 -22.07 -12.77
CA LEU A 119 2.25 -22.56 -12.58
C LEU A 119 2.31 -23.67 -11.52
N TYR A 120 1.19 -24.31 -11.21
CA TYR A 120 1.12 -25.29 -10.12
C TYR A 120 2.16 -26.41 -10.23
N GLY A 121 2.76 -26.77 -9.09
CA GLY A 121 3.47 -28.03 -8.86
C GLY A 121 3.09 -28.61 -7.50
N GLU A 122 3.25 -29.94 -7.34
CA GLU A 122 2.91 -30.65 -6.10
C GLU A 122 3.67 -30.10 -4.87
N GLU A 123 4.86 -29.57 -5.09
CA GLU A 123 5.67 -28.93 -4.06
C GLU A 123 5.01 -27.68 -3.46
N ASP A 124 4.05 -27.06 -4.17
CA ASP A 124 3.41 -25.82 -3.72
C ASP A 124 2.55 -26.03 -2.45
N LYS A 125 2.12 -27.27 -2.19
CA LYS A 125 1.38 -27.66 -0.97
C LYS A 125 2.12 -27.29 0.31
N LYS A 126 3.46 -27.27 0.28
CA LYS A 126 4.31 -26.99 1.45
C LYS A 126 4.43 -25.49 1.78
N PHE A 127 4.04 -24.60 0.87
CA PHE A 127 4.15 -23.17 1.11
C PHE A 127 3.07 -22.68 2.09
N ASN A 128 3.45 -21.76 2.96
CA ASN A 128 2.55 -21.04 3.85
C ASN A 128 2.99 -19.58 3.90
N LEU A 129 2.48 -18.81 2.94
CA LEU A 129 2.89 -17.44 2.67
C LEU A 129 1.89 -16.47 3.27
N SER A 130 2.36 -15.42 3.93
CA SER A 130 1.50 -14.46 4.63
C SER A 130 1.87 -13.02 4.26
N PRO A 131 1.85 -12.66 2.96
CA PRO A 131 2.25 -11.31 2.56
C PRO A 131 1.21 -10.29 2.99
N ASP A 132 1.67 -9.10 3.38
CA ASP A 132 0.86 -7.89 3.35
C ASP A 132 0.89 -7.23 1.94
N CYS A 133 0.40 -5.99 1.86
CA CYS A 133 0.34 -5.24 0.60
C CYS A 133 1.74 -4.98 -0.02
N ALA A 134 2.77 -4.73 0.79
CA ALA A 134 4.12 -4.42 0.34
C ALA A 134 4.93 -5.68 -0.01
N ASP A 135 4.66 -6.78 0.69
CA ASP A 135 5.31 -8.07 0.45
C ASP A 135 4.81 -8.76 -0.82
N LEU A 136 3.50 -8.63 -1.11
CA LEU A 136 2.81 -9.41 -2.13
C LEU A 136 3.50 -9.30 -3.52
N PRO A 137 3.89 -8.12 -4.03
CA PRO A 137 4.55 -8.04 -5.32
C PRO A 137 5.87 -8.80 -5.34
N TYR A 138 6.73 -8.63 -4.33
CA TYR A 138 8.01 -9.34 -4.22
C TYR A 138 7.81 -10.84 -4.14
N LEU A 139 6.86 -11.27 -3.32
CA LEU A 139 6.56 -12.68 -3.13
C LEU A 139 6.05 -13.33 -4.42
N ILE A 140 5.12 -12.68 -5.13
CA ILE A 140 4.62 -13.20 -6.42
C ILE A 140 5.75 -13.23 -7.46
N ARG A 141 6.56 -12.17 -7.56
CA ARG A 141 7.68 -12.13 -8.52
C ARG A 141 8.71 -13.23 -8.20
N ALA A 142 9.05 -13.41 -6.93
CA ALA A 142 9.95 -14.47 -6.47
C ALA A 142 9.38 -15.87 -6.73
N TYR A 143 8.10 -16.07 -6.47
CA TYR A 143 7.39 -17.32 -6.75
C TYR A 143 7.47 -17.65 -8.24
N VAL A 144 7.08 -16.72 -9.12
CA VAL A 144 7.15 -16.95 -10.57
C VAL A 144 8.60 -17.18 -11.03
N ALA A 145 9.57 -16.43 -10.50
CA ALA A 145 10.98 -16.61 -10.80
C ALA A 145 11.47 -18.03 -10.47
N TYR A 146 11.07 -18.54 -9.30
CA TYR A 146 11.35 -19.89 -8.84
C TYR A 146 10.73 -20.94 -9.78
N LYS A 147 9.46 -20.77 -10.17
CA LYS A 147 8.77 -21.72 -11.05
C LYS A 147 9.37 -21.76 -12.46
N LEU A 148 9.78 -20.60 -12.99
CA LEU A 148 10.40 -20.49 -14.31
C LEU A 148 11.92 -20.70 -14.30
N ARG A 149 12.52 -20.82 -13.10
CA ARG A 149 13.98 -20.96 -12.88
C ARG A 149 14.77 -19.83 -13.55
N VAL A 150 14.32 -18.59 -13.36
CA VAL A 150 14.95 -17.35 -13.86
C VAL A 150 15.49 -16.51 -12.70
N PRO A 151 16.34 -15.49 -12.96
CA PRO A 151 16.96 -14.71 -11.89
C PRO A 151 15.93 -13.93 -11.07
N PHE A 152 16.20 -13.78 -9.77
CA PHE A 152 15.45 -12.91 -8.89
C PHE A 152 16.40 -12.13 -7.98
N SER A 153 16.22 -10.82 -7.89
CA SER A 153 16.94 -9.98 -6.96
C SER A 153 15.99 -8.95 -6.37
N TYR A 154 16.30 -8.52 -5.16
CA TYR A 154 15.58 -7.47 -4.48
C TYR A 154 16.53 -6.62 -3.63
N THR A 155 16.12 -5.38 -3.40
CA THR A 155 16.71 -4.47 -2.42
C THR A 155 16.41 -5.03 -1.03
N SER A 156 17.46 -5.34 -0.27
CA SER A 156 17.36 -5.93 1.07
C SER A 156 17.59 -4.93 2.20
N ALA A 157 18.06 -3.73 1.86
CA ALA A 157 18.15 -2.60 2.77
C ALA A 157 18.00 -1.29 2.00
N ILE A 158 17.38 -0.30 2.65
CA ILE A 158 17.24 1.07 2.17
C ILE A 158 17.76 2.06 3.21
N ALA A 159 18.21 3.21 2.74
CA ALA A 159 18.49 4.38 3.57
C ALA A 159 17.62 5.56 3.11
N GLY A 160 17.16 6.37 4.07
CA GLY A 160 16.31 7.53 3.83
C GLY A 160 16.42 8.55 4.96
N ARG A 161 15.72 9.68 4.82
CA ARG A 161 15.71 10.76 5.82
C ARG A 161 14.32 10.90 6.46
N GLY A 162 14.25 10.93 7.79
CA GLY A 162 13.04 11.34 8.52
C GLY A 162 12.20 10.22 9.14
N GLY A 163 12.78 9.45 10.06
CA GLY A 163 12.04 8.48 10.86
C GLY A 163 11.75 7.16 10.12
N ASP A 164 10.52 6.66 10.26
CA ASP A 164 10.08 5.39 9.66
C ASP A 164 10.31 5.34 8.14
N GLN A 165 10.96 4.27 7.68
CA GLN A 165 11.34 4.08 6.28
C GLN A 165 10.14 4.05 5.32
N ARG A 166 8.95 3.67 5.80
CA ARG A 166 7.70 3.65 5.02
C ARG A 166 7.31 5.05 4.52
N TYR A 167 7.67 6.08 5.27
CA TYR A 167 7.23 7.46 5.05
C TYR A 167 8.38 8.45 4.87
N SER A 168 9.64 7.99 5.01
CA SER A 168 10.84 8.82 4.90
C SER A 168 11.05 9.40 3.49
N ARG A 169 11.91 10.41 3.40
CA ARG A 169 12.23 11.11 2.15
C ARG A 169 13.54 10.62 1.54
N GLY A 170 13.56 10.51 0.22
CA GLY A 170 14.76 10.19 -0.55
C GLY A 170 15.28 8.79 -0.26
N ASN A 171 14.39 7.80 -0.17
CA ASN A 171 14.80 6.42 0.06
C ASN A 171 15.64 5.94 -1.12
N ARG A 172 16.75 5.27 -0.81
CA ARG A 172 17.65 4.67 -1.78
C ARG A 172 18.03 3.26 -1.34
N PRO A 173 18.12 2.30 -2.28
CA PRO A 173 18.74 1.01 -2.04
C PRO A 173 20.17 1.16 -1.50
N THR A 174 20.53 0.34 -0.53
CA THR A 174 21.91 0.27 0.02
C THR A 174 22.47 -1.15 0.03
N SER A 175 21.62 -2.17 -0.08
CA SER A 175 22.06 -3.57 -0.17
C SER A 175 21.06 -4.39 -0.97
N PHE A 176 21.54 -5.45 -1.60
CA PHE A 176 20.75 -6.33 -2.45
C PHE A 176 20.97 -7.78 -2.04
N LYS A 177 19.94 -8.60 -2.24
CA LYS A 177 20.03 -10.05 -2.18
C LYS A 177 19.42 -10.62 -3.45
N ASP A 178 19.82 -11.82 -3.81
CA ASP A 178 19.29 -12.56 -4.95
C ASP A 178 19.06 -14.01 -4.58
N GLN A 179 18.69 -14.84 -5.56
CA GLN A 179 18.41 -16.24 -5.31
C GLN A 179 19.62 -17.03 -4.77
N ASP A 180 20.86 -16.61 -5.04
CA ASP A 180 22.05 -17.36 -4.63
C ASP A 180 22.39 -17.16 -3.15
N TYR A 181 21.86 -16.11 -2.54
CA TYR A 181 22.05 -15.81 -1.12
C TYR A 181 21.37 -16.82 -0.18
N PHE A 182 20.40 -17.61 -0.67
CA PHE A 182 19.57 -18.47 0.17
C PHE A 182 19.72 -19.95 -0.21
N SER A 183 19.70 -20.83 0.77
CA SER A 183 19.84 -22.28 0.53
C SER A 183 18.57 -22.97 0.03
N SER A 184 17.42 -22.27 0.04
CA SER A 184 16.14 -22.81 -0.43
C SER A 184 15.14 -21.71 -0.82
N PRO A 185 14.14 -22.01 -1.67
CA PRO A 185 13.07 -21.06 -2.00
C PRO A 185 12.26 -20.62 -0.77
N GLN A 186 12.07 -21.52 0.20
CA GLN A 186 11.34 -21.21 1.44
C GLN A 186 12.04 -20.10 2.21
N GLN A 187 13.36 -20.19 2.38
CA GLN A 187 14.13 -19.16 3.09
C GLN A 187 14.03 -17.81 2.38
N LEU A 188 14.10 -17.79 1.04
CA LEU A 188 13.91 -16.56 0.27
C LEU A 188 12.50 -16.00 0.46
N PHE A 189 11.46 -16.83 0.35
CA PHE A 189 10.07 -16.40 0.53
C PHE A 189 9.79 -15.86 1.94
N TYR A 190 10.42 -16.42 2.98
CA TYR A 190 10.34 -15.90 4.34
C TYR A 190 11.09 -14.57 4.55
N GLN A 191 11.98 -14.19 3.64
CA GLN A 191 12.78 -12.97 3.75
C GLN A 191 12.17 -11.81 2.96
N VAL A 192 11.49 -12.10 1.84
CA VAL A 192 10.77 -11.08 1.07
C VAL A 192 9.48 -10.60 1.73
N VAL A 193 9.00 -11.31 2.77
CA VAL A 193 7.86 -10.86 3.61
C VAL A 193 8.29 -9.91 4.75
N LEU A 194 9.53 -9.42 4.72
CA LEU A 194 10.04 -8.39 5.63
C LEU A 194 10.12 -7.03 4.92
N ILE A 195 9.54 -6.93 3.72
CA ILE A 195 9.58 -5.72 2.91
C ILE A 195 8.47 -4.79 3.39
N ASN A 196 8.78 -3.51 3.43
CA ASN A 196 7.77 -2.49 3.71
C ASN A 196 7.59 -1.56 2.50
N SER A 197 6.55 -0.73 2.53
CA SER A 197 6.22 0.19 1.45
C SER A 197 7.32 1.22 1.13
N GLY A 198 8.28 1.42 2.04
CA GLY A 198 9.46 2.28 1.83
C GLY A 198 10.39 1.79 0.71
N TYR A 199 10.36 0.50 0.36
CA TYR A 199 11.13 -0.07 -0.76
C TYR A 199 10.59 0.34 -2.13
N TYR A 200 9.34 0.78 -2.20
CA TYR A 200 8.72 1.33 -3.41
C TYR A 200 8.90 2.85 -3.51
N ARG A 201 9.35 3.49 -2.41
CA ARG A 201 9.48 4.95 -2.25
C ARG A 201 10.75 5.53 -2.87
N THR A 202 11.03 5.13 -4.10
CA THR A 202 12.22 5.55 -4.84
C THR A 202 11.84 6.52 -5.94
N GLY A 203 12.55 7.64 -6.02
CA GLY A 203 12.41 8.63 -7.10
C GLY A 203 12.70 8.01 -8.47
N ALA A 204 12.12 8.61 -9.52
CA ALA A 204 12.19 8.11 -10.89
C ALA A 204 13.63 7.95 -11.43
N GLU A 205 14.54 8.78 -10.93
CA GLU A 205 15.96 8.82 -11.30
C GLU A 205 16.81 7.72 -10.66
N ILE A 206 16.28 6.99 -9.68
CA ILE A 206 17.05 5.98 -8.92
C ILE A 206 17.10 4.65 -9.69
N GLU A 207 18.14 4.50 -10.51
CA GLU A 207 18.33 3.34 -11.40
C GLU A 207 18.71 2.04 -10.69
N ASP A 208 19.22 2.13 -9.45
CA ASP A 208 19.57 0.95 -8.65
C ASP A 208 18.36 0.34 -7.92
N SER A 209 17.18 0.96 -8.02
CA SER A 209 15.95 0.44 -7.42
C SER A 209 15.34 -0.72 -8.21
N ASP A 210 14.59 -1.59 -7.52
CA ASP A 210 13.94 -2.76 -8.14
C ASP A 210 12.82 -2.41 -9.10
N PHE A 211 12.37 -1.15 -9.10
CA PHE A 211 11.24 -0.68 -9.86
C PHE A 211 11.60 0.54 -10.71
N TYR A 212 10.79 0.78 -11.74
CA TYR A 212 10.84 2.02 -12.51
C TYR A 212 9.41 2.52 -12.80
N PRO A 213 9.19 3.83 -12.84
CA PRO A 213 7.91 4.40 -13.23
C PRO A 213 7.65 4.19 -14.73
N VAL A 214 6.42 3.85 -15.07
CA VAL A 214 6.04 3.52 -16.44
C VAL A 214 5.35 4.67 -17.17
N LYS A 215 5.44 4.63 -18.51
CA LYS A 215 4.57 5.40 -19.41
C LYS A 215 3.10 5.08 -19.11
N VAL A 216 2.23 6.07 -19.26
CA VAL A 216 0.78 5.87 -19.07
C VAL A 216 0.14 5.46 -20.39
N ASN A 217 0.08 4.15 -20.64
CA ASN A 217 -0.62 3.56 -21.79
C ASN A 217 -0.91 2.06 -21.57
N LYS A 218 -1.78 1.49 -22.42
CA LYS A 218 -2.21 0.07 -22.36
C LYS A 218 -1.09 -0.96 -22.51
N LYS A 219 0.08 -0.59 -23.05
CA LYS A 219 1.22 -1.51 -23.22
C LYS A 219 2.11 -1.59 -21.98
N ALA A 220 2.08 -0.56 -21.13
CA ALA A 220 2.95 -0.44 -19.97
C ALA A 220 2.21 -0.67 -18.63
N ILE A 221 0.92 -0.33 -18.57
CA ILE A 221 0.06 -0.66 -17.42
C ILE A 221 -0.71 -1.93 -17.78
N ILE A 222 -0.22 -3.07 -17.30
CA ILE A 222 -0.71 -4.43 -17.61
C ILE A 222 -0.77 -5.26 -16.32
N PRO A 223 -1.36 -6.47 -16.32
CA PRO A 223 -1.31 -7.33 -15.15
C PRO A 223 0.13 -7.58 -14.69
N GLY A 224 0.39 -7.37 -13.40
CA GLY A 224 1.71 -7.41 -12.79
C GLY A 224 2.40 -6.06 -12.61
N THR A 225 1.88 -4.97 -13.21
CA THR A 225 2.27 -3.59 -12.89
C THR A 225 1.87 -3.28 -11.44
N ILE A 226 2.72 -2.57 -10.71
CA ILE A 226 2.54 -2.26 -9.29
C ILE A 226 2.05 -0.81 -9.17
N TYR A 227 1.09 -0.53 -8.30
CA TYR A 227 0.75 0.82 -7.90
C TYR A 227 1.30 1.09 -6.50
N TYR A 228 2.16 2.10 -6.37
CA TYR A 228 2.63 2.58 -5.07
C TYR A 228 1.88 3.83 -4.64
N ASP A 229 1.14 3.71 -3.54
CA ASP A 229 0.49 4.80 -2.83
C ASP A 229 1.44 5.35 -1.75
N PRO A 230 1.79 6.66 -1.78
CA PRO A 230 2.69 7.28 -0.80
C PRO A 230 2.27 7.19 0.66
N ASP A 231 1.00 6.89 0.93
CA ASP A 231 0.44 6.63 2.26
C ASP A 231 0.85 5.24 2.80
N GLY A 232 1.83 4.60 2.18
CA GLY A 232 2.40 3.34 2.64
C GLY A 232 1.64 2.12 2.14
N HIS A 233 0.90 2.24 1.04
CA HIS A 233 0.09 1.16 0.47
C HIS A 233 0.58 0.76 -0.92
N VAL A 234 0.41 -0.53 -1.26
CA VAL A 234 0.90 -1.10 -2.52
C VAL A 234 -0.16 -2.04 -3.07
N ALA A 235 -0.40 -1.99 -4.37
CA ALA A 235 -1.34 -2.89 -5.04
C ALA A 235 -0.76 -3.39 -6.37
N ILE A 236 -1.29 -4.50 -6.89
CA ILE A 236 -0.84 -5.09 -8.16
C ILE A 236 -1.98 -5.05 -9.16
N VAL A 237 -1.77 -4.45 -10.32
CA VAL A 237 -2.71 -4.51 -11.44
C VAL A 237 -2.94 -5.97 -11.83
N SER A 238 -4.20 -6.36 -11.95
CA SER A 238 -4.60 -7.71 -12.35
C SER A 238 -5.41 -7.73 -13.64
N GLU A 239 -6.05 -6.62 -13.97
CA GLU A 239 -6.82 -6.45 -15.19
C GLU A 239 -6.90 -4.96 -15.54
N VAL A 240 -6.88 -4.67 -16.84
CA VAL A 240 -7.20 -3.36 -17.39
C VAL A 240 -8.32 -3.59 -18.39
N ASN A 241 -9.51 -3.10 -18.07
CA ASN A 241 -10.67 -3.20 -18.94
C ASN A 241 -10.51 -2.30 -20.16
N GLU A 242 -11.26 -2.60 -21.20
CA GLU A 242 -11.19 -1.84 -22.44
C GLU A 242 -11.63 -0.36 -22.31
N ASP A 243 -12.41 -0.05 -21.27
CA ASP A 243 -12.83 1.31 -20.88
C ASP A 243 -11.80 2.03 -19.98
N GLY A 244 -10.65 1.40 -19.76
CA GLY A 244 -9.54 1.91 -18.96
C GLY A 244 -9.70 1.73 -17.45
N ARG A 245 -10.76 1.07 -16.97
CA ARG A 245 -10.86 0.71 -15.54
C ARG A 245 -9.80 -0.32 -15.20
N ILE A 246 -9.16 -0.17 -14.05
CA ILE A 246 -8.09 -1.06 -13.60
C ILE A 246 -8.58 -1.83 -12.38
N ARG A 247 -8.48 -3.15 -12.42
CA ARG A 247 -8.67 -4.02 -11.27
C ARG A 247 -7.32 -4.29 -10.61
N VAL A 248 -7.20 -4.10 -9.31
CA VAL A 248 -5.96 -4.38 -8.58
C VAL A 248 -6.16 -5.49 -7.55
N ILE A 249 -5.06 -6.10 -7.12
CA ILE A 249 -4.97 -7.06 -6.02
C ILE A 249 -4.31 -6.36 -4.85
N ASP A 250 -4.93 -6.50 -3.68
CA ASP A 250 -4.48 -5.90 -2.43
C ASP A 250 -4.47 -6.97 -1.33
N ALA A 251 -3.31 -7.19 -0.72
CA ALA A 251 -3.11 -8.14 0.37
C ALA A 251 -3.06 -7.43 1.72
N HIS A 252 -3.55 -8.10 2.75
CA HIS A 252 -3.75 -7.49 4.07
C HIS A 252 -3.04 -8.31 5.16
N PRO A 253 -2.63 -7.68 6.28
CA PRO A 253 -1.96 -8.38 7.40
C PRO A 253 -2.75 -9.59 7.92
N ASP A 254 -4.07 -9.53 7.81
CA ASP A 254 -5.03 -10.58 8.19
C ASP A 254 -5.05 -11.81 7.25
N ARG A 255 -4.13 -11.87 6.27
CA ARG A 255 -3.99 -12.92 5.23
C ARG A 255 -5.11 -12.96 4.20
N THR A 256 -5.97 -11.96 4.18
CA THR A 256 -6.97 -11.80 3.13
C THR A 256 -6.38 -11.10 1.92
N ILE A 257 -6.97 -11.36 0.77
CA ILE A 257 -6.76 -10.64 -0.48
C ILE A 257 -8.10 -10.04 -0.89
N SER A 258 -8.11 -8.73 -1.11
CA SER A 258 -9.18 -8.03 -1.82
C SER A 258 -8.76 -7.75 -3.26
N LYS A 259 -9.76 -7.47 -4.09
CA LYS A 259 -9.56 -7.15 -5.49
C LYS A 259 -10.29 -5.85 -5.85
N PRO A 260 -9.92 -4.70 -5.29
CA PRO A 260 -10.68 -3.47 -5.50
C PRO A 260 -10.46 -2.91 -6.92
N TRP A 261 -11.38 -2.05 -7.36
CA TRP A 261 -11.14 -1.18 -8.51
C TRP A 261 -10.20 -0.02 -8.13
N PHE A 262 -9.28 0.33 -9.02
CA PHE A 262 -8.44 1.50 -8.88
C PHE A 262 -9.27 2.79 -9.04
N GLY A 263 -9.05 3.76 -8.15
CA GLY A 263 -9.79 5.03 -8.10
C GLY A 263 -9.24 5.94 -7.02
N ALA A 264 -9.97 6.99 -6.62
CA ALA A 264 -9.45 8.02 -5.71
C ALA A 264 -9.11 7.49 -4.30
N LYS A 265 -9.53 6.27 -3.96
CA LYS A 265 -9.10 5.54 -2.74
C LYS A 265 -7.60 5.19 -2.73
N PHE A 266 -6.90 5.29 -3.87
CA PHE A 266 -5.44 5.16 -4.00
C PHE A 266 -4.80 6.54 -4.23
N THR A 267 -3.96 6.99 -3.30
CA THR A 267 -3.41 8.36 -3.36
C THR A 267 -2.34 8.50 -4.44
N ARG A 268 -2.31 9.66 -5.14
CA ARG A 268 -1.31 9.98 -6.17
C ARG A 268 0.06 10.25 -5.54
N GLY A 269 1.10 9.71 -6.18
CA GLY A 269 2.50 10.01 -5.90
C GLY A 269 2.99 11.38 -6.32
N SER A 270 4.13 11.78 -5.77
CA SER A 270 4.97 12.85 -6.33
C SER A 270 6.20 12.23 -6.99
N LYS A 271 6.92 13.01 -7.80
CA LYS A 271 8.16 12.56 -8.44
C LYS A 271 9.23 12.20 -7.40
N GLU A 272 9.27 12.94 -6.30
CA GLU A 272 10.27 12.79 -5.23
C GLU A 272 10.08 11.51 -4.42
N ASN A 273 8.82 11.11 -4.18
CA ASN A 273 8.53 9.85 -3.49
C ASN A 273 8.35 8.67 -4.46
N GLY A 274 8.20 8.97 -5.75
CA GLY A 274 8.02 7.99 -6.82
C GLY A 274 6.71 7.21 -6.74
N GLY A 275 5.64 7.73 -6.15
CA GLY A 275 4.34 7.03 -6.18
C GLY A 275 3.77 6.88 -7.59
N GLY A 276 2.72 6.07 -7.74
CA GLY A 276 2.09 5.75 -9.03
C GLY A 276 2.45 4.36 -9.55
N PHE A 277 2.17 4.14 -10.84
CA PHE A 277 2.39 2.86 -11.53
C PHE A 277 3.88 2.61 -11.79
N LYS A 278 4.35 1.42 -11.43
CA LYS A 278 5.72 0.94 -11.60
C LYS A 278 5.78 -0.48 -12.15
N ARG A 279 6.88 -0.83 -12.78
CA ARG A 279 7.20 -2.22 -13.17
C ARG A 279 8.54 -2.65 -12.59
N TRP A 280 8.72 -3.97 -12.51
CA TRP A 280 9.99 -4.61 -12.17
C TRP A 280 11.07 -4.21 -13.15
N ARG A 281 12.16 -3.64 -12.63
CA ARG A 281 13.34 -3.30 -13.44
C ARG A 281 13.92 -4.59 -14.03
N PRO A 282 14.14 -4.66 -15.36
CA PRO A 282 14.78 -5.82 -15.95
C PRO A 282 16.16 -6.06 -15.33
N ILE A 283 16.44 -7.33 -15.05
CA ILE A 283 17.71 -7.77 -14.47
C ILE A 283 18.36 -8.82 -15.37
N ARG A 284 19.69 -8.84 -15.36
CA ARG A 284 20.52 -9.87 -15.97
C ARG A 284 21.48 -10.44 -14.95
N TYR A 285 21.56 -11.76 -14.89
CA TYR A 285 22.56 -12.50 -14.13
C TYR A 285 23.82 -12.72 -14.99
N THR A 286 25.00 -12.46 -14.44
CA THR A 286 26.29 -12.59 -15.15
C THR A 286 26.95 -13.95 -14.89
N SER A 287 27.94 -14.29 -15.71
CA SER A 287 28.82 -15.46 -15.52
C SER A 287 29.61 -15.44 -14.20
N ASP A 288 29.78 -14.26 -13.64
CA ASP A 288 30.53 -13.94 -12.44
C ASP A 288 29.58 -13.73 -11.24
N ASN A 289 28.40 -14.37 -11.31
CA ASN A 289 27.38 -14.48 -10.26
C ASN A 289 26.90 -13.12 -9.74
N LYS A 290 26.70 -12.14 -10.64
CA LYS A 290 26.20 -10.80 -10.29
C LYS A 290 24.89 -10.48 -10.98
N ILE A 291 24.06 -9.70 -10.29
CA ILE A 291 22.86 -9.10 -10.85
C ILE A 291 23.18 -7.70 -11.40
N ILE A 292 22.87 -7.47 -12.67
CA ILE A 292 22.91 -6.17 -13.32
C ILE A 292 21.47 -5.70 -13.59
N ARG A 293 21.14 -4.51 -13.10
CA ARG A 293 19.87 -3.83 -13.34
C ARG A 293 19.96 -2.96 -14.61
N THR A 294 18.95 -3.04 -15.46
CA THR A 294 18.89 -2.23 -16.69
C THR A 294 18.66 -0.75 -16.36
N ARG A 295 19.46 0.15 -16.95
CA ARG A 295 19.34 1.61 -16.79
C ARG A 295 18.12 2.17 -17.52
N ASN A 296 17.57 3.30 -17.04
CA ASN A 296 16.33 3.90 -17.53
C ASN A 296 16.35 4.15 -19.04
N HIS A 297 17.47 4.62 -19.59
CA HIS A 297 17.59 4.89 -21.03
C HIS A 297 17.46 3.64 -21.93
N ASN A 298 17.59 2.43 -21.36
CA ASN A 298 17.43 1.16 -22.05
C ASN A 298 16.06 0.50 -21.79
N ILE A 299 15.14 1.18 -21.10
CA ILE A 299 13.81 0.65 -20.77
C ILE A 299 12.76 1.36 -21.64
N VAL A 300 12.17 0.62 -22.58
CA VAL A 300 11.28 1.17 -23.62
C VAL A 300 10.04 1.86 -23.05
N ASP A 301 9.52 1.36 -21.93
CA ASP A 301 8.29 1.84 -21.29
C ASP A 301 8.54 2.67 -20.03
N TYR A 302 9.78 3.07 -19.77
CA TYR A 302 10.10 4.03 -18.70
C TYR A 302 9.50 5.41 -19.00
N SER A 303 8.92 6.05 -17.98
CA SER A 303 8.63 7.48 -17.99
C SER A 303 8.83 8.08 -16.60
N GLY A 304 9.71 9.07 -16.51
CA GLY A 304 9.93 9.85 -15.29
C GLY A 304 8.99 11.04 -15.12
N ASP A 305 8.02 11.24 -16.04
CA ASP A 305 7.21 12.47 -16.10
C ASP A 305 5.71 12.22 -16.34
N ASP A 306 5.29 11.16 -17.02
CA ASP A 306 3.87 10.94 -17.45
C ASP A 306 2.88 11.04 -16.29
N GLN A 307 3.28 10.59 -15.11
CA GLN A 307 2.46 10.46 -13.91
C GLN A 307 2.63 11.63 -12.92
N TYR A 308 3.56 12.54 -13.20
CA TYR A 308 3.98 13.61 -12.27
C TYR A 308 3.75 15.02 -12.84
N LYS A 309 2.85 15.14 -13.81
CA LYS A 309 2.48 16.42 -14.42
C LYS A 309 1.71 17.27 -13.42
N LYS A 310 1.88 18.60 -13.52
CA LYS A 310 1.10 19.58 -12.73
C LYS A 310 -0.38 19.59 -13.11
N THR A 311 -0.67 19.37 -14.39
CA THR A 311 -2.02 19.30 -14.95
C THR A 311 -2.10 18.12 -15.90
N PHE A 312 -3.26 17.46 -15.94
CA PHE A 312 -3.48 16.34 -16.84
C PHE A 312 -4.47 16.68 -17.95
N SER A 313 -4.12 16.21 -19.13
CA SER A 313 -4.95 16.26 -20.31
C SER A 313 -4.71 15.00 -21.14
N VAL A 314 -5.77 14.53 -21.79
CA VAL A 314 -5.69 13.41 -22.73
C VAL A 314 -6.91 13.50 -23.67
N LYS A 315 -6.71 13.16 -24.96
CA LYS A 315 -7.81 13.05 -25.93
C LYS A 315 -8.70 14.29 -26.01
N GLY A 316 -8.08 15.47 -26.03
CA GLY A 316 -8.75 16.77 -26.10
C GLY A 316 -9.40 17.25 -24.79
N ARG A 317 -9.42 16.42 -23.73
CA ARG A 317 -9.91 16.82 -22.40
C ARG A 317 -8.77 17.39 -21.56
N THR A 318 -9.02 18.49 -20.85
CA THR A 318 -8.07 19.19 -19.98
C THR A 318 -8.61 19.28 -18.55
N GLY A 319 -7.76 19.64 -17.58
CA GLY A 319 -8.17 19.80 -16.18
C GLY A 319 -8.58 18.49 -15.50
N LEU A 320 -8.09 17.36 -16.01
CA LEU A 320 -8.44 16.03 -15.48
C LEU A 320 -7.75 15.80 -14.13
N SER A 321 -8.43 15.11 -13.23
CA SER A 321 -7.76 14.47 -12.09
C SER A 321 -6.77 13.40 -12.58
N TYR A 322 -5.84 13.02 -11.72
CA TYR A 322 -4.90 11.93 -12.03
C TYR A 322 -5.61 10.62 -12.39
N HIS A 323 -6.63 10.22 -11.63
CA HIS A 323 -7.35 8.97 -11.85
C HIS A 323 -8.16 8.98 -13.15
N GLU A 324 -8.78 10.12 -13.51
CA GLU A 324 -9.43 10.29 -14.81
C GLU A 324 -8.42 10.25 -15.95
N TYR A 325 -7.27 10.90 -15.79
CA TYR A 325 -6.19 10.84 -16.78
C TYR A 325 -5.72 9.42 -17.02
N ILE A 326 -5.49 8.63 -15.96
CA ILE A 326 -5.11 7.22 -16.09
C ILE A 326 -6.22 6.44 -16.81
N ARG A 327 -7.48 6.51 -16.34
CA ARG A 327 -8.60 5.77 -16.96
C ARG A 327 -8.76 6.13 -18.44
N LEU A 328 -8.78 7.42 -18.78
CA LEU A 328 -8.97 7.87 -20.16
C LEU A 328 -7.79 7.55 -21.06
N SER A 329 -6.55 7.59 -20.55
CA SER A 329 -5.35 7.18 -21.29
C SER A 329 -5.32 5.68 -21.58
N LEU A 330 -5.97 4.88 -20.73
CA LEU A 330 -6.09 3.44 -20.86
C LEU A 330 -7.42 2.99 -21.49
N GLY A 331 -8.37 3.88 -21.75
CA GLY A 331 -9.63 3.55 -22.42
C GLY A 331 -9.54 3.74 -23.93
N ASP A 332 -10.42 3.10 -24.70
CA ASP A 332 -10.61 3.45 -26.12
C ASP A 332 -11.57 4.64 -26.28
N ASP A 333 -11.25 5.58 -27.16
CA ASP A 333 -11.99 6.86 -27.34
C ASP A 333 -13.44 6.73 -27.80
N ALA A 334 -13.80 5.58 -28.37
CA ALA A 334 -15.08 5.42 -29.05
C ALA A 334 -16.29 5.23 -28.10
N ARG A 335 -16.09 5.14 -26.77
CA ARG A 335 -17.17 4.86 -25.82
C ARG A 335 -17.58 6.08 -25.00
N LYS A 336 -18.77 6.59 -25.29
CA LYS A 336 -19.52 7.41 -24.33
C LYS A 336 -19.92 6.51 -23.17
N SER A 337 -19.52 6.85 -21.94
CA SER A 337 -20.01 6.14 -20.75
C SER A 337 -21.48 6.51 -20.56
N ASP A 338 -22.36 5.52 -20.47
CA ASP A 338 -23.75 5.72 -20.06
C ASP A 338 -23.74 6.12 -18.58
N PRO A 339 -24.20 7.33 -18.21
CA PRO A 339 -24.15 7.80 -16.83
C PRO A 339 -24.94 6.91 -15.87
N VAL A 340 -26.02 6.26 -16.32
CA VAL A 340 -26.81 5.35 -15.48
C VAL A 340 -26.04 4.06 -15.20
N GLN A 341 -25.31 3.54 -16.19
CA GLN A 341 -24.42 2.40 -15.99
C GLN A 341 -23.21 2.75 -15.12
N GLU A 342 -22.66 3.97 -15.24
CA GLU A 342 -21.59 4.46 -14.36
C GLU A 342 -22.07 4.52 -12.90
N PHE A 343 -23.25 5.07 -12.66
CA PHE A 343 -23.87 5.13 -11.33
C PHE A 343 -24.08 3.73 -10.74
N ALA A 344 -24.66 2.81 -11.52
CA ALA A 344 -24.85 1.43 -11.12
C ALA A 344 -23.52 0.70 -10.84
N PHE A 345 -22.47 0.98 -11.62
CA PHE A 345 -21.14 0.44 -11.40
C PHE A 345 -20.54 0.93 -10.08
N MET A 346 -20.62 2.23 -9.78
CA MET A 346 -20.09 2.78 -8.52
C MET A 346 -20.76 2.15 -7.29
N MET A 347 -22.08 1.89 -7.34
CA MET A 347 -22.76 1.17 -6.26
C MET A 347 -22.23 -0.26 -6.08
N LYS A 348 -21.96 -0.97 -7.18
CA LYS A 348 -21.41 -2.33 -7.15
C LYS A 348 -19.97 -2.35 -6.62
N ASP A 349 -19.11 -1.41 -7.02
CA ASP A 349 -17.75 -1.26 -6.48
C ASP A 349 -17.78 -0.98 -4.97
N LEU A 350 -18.66 -0.07 -4.52
CA LEU A 350 -18.86 0.19 -3.10
C LEU A 350 -19.36 -1.06 -2.34
N HIS A 351 -20.28 -1.83 -2.90
CA HIS A 351 -20.74 -3.09 -2.30
C HIS A 351 -19.63 -4.13 -2.16
N GLU A 352 -18.70 -4.20 -3.13
CA GLU A 352 -17.51 -5.03 -2.99
C GLU A 352 -16.62 -4.56 -1.83
N ASP A 353 -16.37 -3.25 -1.69
CA ASP A 353 -15.60 -2.69 -0.57
C ASP A 353 -16.28 -2.98 0.79
N ILE A 354 -17.61 -2.88 0.86
CA ILE A 354 -18.41 -3.27 2.04
C ILE A 354 -18.25 -4.77 2.33
N SER A 355 -18.25 -5.61 1.30
CA SER A 355 -18.08 -7.06 1.43
C SER A 355 -16.69 -7.43 1.96
N TYR A 356 -15.62 -6.76 1.50
CA TYR A 356 -14.27 -6.95 2.04
C TYR A 356 -14.19 -6.51 3.51
N ARG A 357 -14.85 -5.41 3.87
CA ARG A 357 -14.96 -4.99 5.27
C ARG A 357 -15.67 -6.05 6.11
N ALA A 358 -16.76 -6.63 5.61
CA ALA A 358 -17.49 -7.69 6.30
C ALA A 358 -16.61 -8.90 6.60
N MET A 359 -15.75 -9.29 5.67
CA MET A 359 -14.78 -10.37 5.89
C MET A 359 -13.79 -10.04 7.01
N ALA A 360 -13.24 -8.81 7.02
CA ALA A 360 -12.29 -8.38 8.06
C ALA A 360 -12.94 -8.32 9.45
N VAL A 361 -14.16 -7.79 9.55
CA VAL A 361 -14.93 -7.77 10.79
C VAL A 361 -15.21 -9.19 11.26
N ASN A 362 -15.71 -10.07 10.38
CA ASN A 362 -16.03 -11.45 10.74
C ASN A 362 -14.79 -12.21 11.24
N LEU A 363 -13.63 -12.02 10.61
CA LEU A 363 -12.38 -12.63 11.06
C LEU A 363 -12.02 -12.18 12.48
N CYS A 364 -12.15 -10.89 12.80
CA CYS A 364 -11.94 -10.36 14.15
C CYS A 364 -12.89 -11.00 15.19
N ILE A 365 -14.17 -11.18 14.82
CA ILE A 365 -15.19 -11.82 15.67
C ILE A 365 -14.88 -13.32 15.87
N GLU A 366 -14.53 -14.04 14.80
CA GLU A 366 -14.16 -15.47 14.84
C GLU A 366 -12.95 -15.72 15.73
N LYS A 367 -11.98 -14.80 15.75
CA LYS A 367 -10.81 -14.83 16.63
C LYS A 367 -11.11 -14.44 18.08
N GLY A 368 -12.35 -14.03 18.38
CA GLY A 368 -12.77 -13.65 19.72
C GLY A 368 -12.11 -12.38 20.25
N ILE A 369 -11.59 -11.52 19.37
CA ILE A 369 -10.93 -10.28 19.80
C ILE A 369 -11.94 -9.34 20.46
N SER A 370 -13.15 -9.25 19.91
CA SER A 370 -14.27 -8.49 20.48
C SER A 370 -14.73 -8.99 21.86
N LYS A 371 -14.34 -10.19 22.29
CA LYS A 371 -14.65 -10.72 23.63
C LYS A 371 -13.60 -10.31 24.69
N ARG A 372 -12.46 -9.78 24.26
CA ARG A 372 -11.40 -9.32 25.17
C ARG A 372 -11.77 -7.98 25.80
N SER A 373 -11.22 -7.70 26.98
CA SER A 373 -11.29 -6.37 27.59
C SER A 373 -10.57 -5.35 26.72
N HIS A 374 -11.14 -4.15 26.61
CA HIS A 374 -10.47 -3.04 25.93
C HIS A 374 -9.22 -2.63 26.72
N PRO A 375 -8.06 -2.38 26.08
CA PRO A 375 -6.80 -2.06 26.77
C PRO A 375 -6.77 -0.68 27.45
N GLY A 376 -7.88 0.06 27.44
CA GLY A 376 -7.98 1.39 28.05
C GLY A 376 -7.24 2.51 27.29
N ALA A 377 -6.65 2.24 26.13
CA ALA A 377 -5.98 3.22 25.28
C ALA A 377 -5.98 2.78 23.80
N LEU A 378 -5.90 3.75 22.90
CA LEU A 378 -5.63 3.51 21.47
C LEU A 378 -4.12 3.39 21.23
N PRO A 379 -3.68 2.71 20.16
CA PRO A 379 -2.30 2.86 19.70
C PRO A 379 -2.00 4.32 19.35
N SER A 380 -0.71 4.70 19.37
CA SER A 380 -0.28 6.07 19.04
C SER A 380 -0.80 6.50 17.67
N ASN A 381 -0.78 5.62 16.67
CA ASN A 381 -1.36 5.83 15.35
C ASN A 381 -2.27 4.64 14.99
N ILE A 382 -3.54 4.89 14.69
CA ILE A 382 -4.51 3.82 14.35
C ILE A 382 -4.34 3.27 12.93
N TYR A 383 -3.70 4.00 12.02
CA TYR A 383 -3.51 3.60 10.62
C TYR A 383 -2.24 2.77 10.40
N GLY A 384 -1.18 3.04 11.17
CA GLY A 384 0.11 2.35 11.13
C GLY A 384 0.58 2.00 12.53
N THR A 385 0.34 0.76 12.94
CA THR A 385 0.70 0.19 14.25
C THR A 385 1.00 -1.30 14.08
N ASP A 386 1.03 -2.08 15.15
CA ASP A 386 1.37 -3.49 15.17
C ASP A 386 0.36 -4.32 16.00
N GLY A 387 0.53 -5.64 15.97
CA GLY A 387 -0.20 -6.59 16.81
C GLY A 387 -1.70 -6.68 16.50
N ILE A 388 -2.52 -6.85 17.55
CA ILE A 388 -3.98 -7.05 17.43
C ILE A 388 -4.64 -5.93 16.63
N TRP A 389 -4.17 -4.70 16.81
CA TRP A 389 -4.73 -3.56 16.11
C TRP A 389 -4.43 -3.65 14.62
N GLU A 390 -3.17 -3.89 14.23
CA GLU A 390 -2.80 -4.05 12.82
C GLU A 390 -3.53 -5.21 12.13
N GLU A 391 -3.74 -6.31 12.85
CA GLU A 391 -4.37 -7.51 12.29
C GLU A 391 -5.91 -7.46 12.22
N PHE A 392 -6.60 -6.83 13.19
CA PHE A 392 -8.06 -7.03 13.35
C PHE A 392 -8.89 -5.73 13.37
N SER A 393 -8.24 -4.56 13.42
CA SER A 393 -8.93 -3.28 13.28
C SER A 393 -9.23 -2.98 11.80
N THR A 394 -10.10 -2.00 11.52
CA THR A 394 -10.43 -1.59 10.15
C THR A 394 -10.22 -0.11 9.79
N PRO A 395 -9.43 0.73 10.49
CA PRO A 395 -9.42 2.17 10.28
C PRO A 395 -8.96 2.57 8.87
N SER A 396 -7.92 1.93 8.34
CA SER A 396 -7.43 2.17 6.97
C SER A 396 -8.41 1.67 5.89
N ARG A 397 -9.16 0.59 6.14
CA ARG A 397 -10.21 0.10 5.24
C ARG A 397 -11.42 1.03 5.28
N ASP A 398 -11.83 1.44 6.46
CA ASP A 398 -12.99 2.29 6.70
C ASP A 398 -12.75 3.70 6.13
N ALA A 399 -11.54 4.25 6.26
CA ALA A 399 -11.14 5.50 5.59
C ALA A 399 -11.27 5.41 4.06
N ARG A 400 -10.79 4.32 3.44
CA ARG A 400 -10.92 4.10 1.99
C ARG A 400 -12.37 3.95 1.55
N LEU A 401 -13.17 3.19 2.32
CA LEU A 401 -14.60 3.03 2.07
C LEU A 401 -15.33 4.39 2.12
N LYS A 402 -15.04 5.21 3.13
CA LYS A 402 -15.63 6.56 3.24
C LYS A 402 -15.21 7.49 2.09
N VAL A 403 -13.96 7.42 1.65
CA VAL A 403 -13.51 8.15 0.44
C VAL A 403 -14.28 7.70 -0.80
N ALA A 404 -14.52 6.40 -0.96
CA ALA A 404 -15.29 5.88 -2.09
C ALA A 404 -16.77 6.33 -2.05
N PHE A 405 -17.40 6.37 -0.87
CA PHE A 405 -18.75 6.92 -0.71
C PHE A 405 -18.80 8.42 -1.01
N ARG A 406 -17.77 9.16 -0.59
CA ARG A 406 -17.64 10.58 -0.93
C ARG A 406 -17.46 10.79 -2.43
N GLU A 407 -16.65 9.97 -3.09
CA GLU A 407 -16.48 10.02 -4.55
C GLU A 407 -17.80 9.69 -5.26
N PHE A 408 -18.54 8.68 -4.81
CA PHE A 408 -19.86 8.37 -5.35
C PHE A 408 -20.83 9.56 -5.26
N TYR A 409 -20.85 10.25 -4.12
CA TYR A 409 -21.62 11.49 -3.93
C TYR A 409 -21.20 12.59 -4.91
N ASP A 410 -19.90 12.92 -4.96
CA ASP A 410 -19.39 14.02 -5.78
C ASP A 410 -19.53 13.73 -7.28
N ARG A 411 -19.30 12.48 -7.73
CA ARG A 411 -19.46 12.10 -9.15
C ARG A 411 -20.92 12.08 -9.59
N THR A 412 -21.83 11.65 -8.72
CA THR A 412 -23.26 11.74 -9.01
C THR A 412 -23.68 13.19 -9.26
N ARG A 413 -23.26 14.10 -8.38
CA ARG A 413 -23.52 15.55 -8.53
C ARG A 413 -22.93 16.11 -9.81
N GLN A 414 -21.67 15.78 -10.11
CA GLN A 414 -20.98 16.20 -11.33
C GLN A 414 -21.76 15.79 -12.58
N MET A 415 -22.23 14.53 -12.65
CA MET A 415 -22.99 14.06 -13.81
C MET A 415 -24.32 14.80 -13.99
N ILE A 416 -24.99 15.19 -12.91
CA ILE A 416 -26.22 16.00 -12.98
C ILE A 416 -25.91 17.41 -13.46
N ILE A 417 -24.88 18.06 -12.92
CA ILE A 417 -24.47 19.42 -13.33
C ILE A 417 -24.03 19.45 -14.81
N GLU A 418 -23.26 18.45 -15.25
CA GLU A 418 -22.89 18.30 -16.67
C GLU A 418 -24.11 18.07 -17.56
N ALA A 419 -25.11 17.30 -17.08
CA ALA A 419 -26.37 17.11 -17.80
C ALA A 419 -27.17 18.41 -17.92
N GLU A 420 -27.18 19.26 -16.88
CA GLU A 420 -27.84 20.58 -16.93
C GLU A 420 -27.22 21.51 -17.97
N GLN A 421 -25.89 21.48 -18.08
CA GLN A 421 -25.13 22.29 -19.04
C GLN A 421 -25.21 21.74 -20.47
N ASN A 422 -25.69 20.50 -20.65
CA ASN A 422 -25.81 19.87 -21.95
C ASN A 422 -27.13 20.27 -22.65
N TYR A 423 -27.20 21.52 -23.11
CA TYR A 423 -28.38 22.06 -23.80
C TYR A 423 -28.77 21.26 -25.06
N ALA A 424 -27.79 20.67 -25.75
CA ALA A 424 -28.05 19.80 -26.91
C ALA A 424 -28.80 18.52 -26.55
N ALA A 425 -28.63 18.01 -25.33
CA ALA A 425 -29.37 16.86 -24.81
C ALA A 425 -30.67 17.24 -24.08
N GLY A 426 -31.00 18.53 -23.97
CA GLY A 426 -32.20 19.03 -23.26
C GLY A 426 -31.92 19.75 -21.95
N GLY A 427 -30.66 19.96 -21.57
CA GLY A 427 -30.24 20.74 -20.39
C GLY A 427 -30.93 20.29 -19.10
N ALA A 428 -31.58 21.22 -18.40
CA ALA A 428 -32.26 20.95 -17.13
C ALA A 428 -33.31 19.81 -17.21
N ALA A 429 -34.04 19.68 -18.32
CA ALA A 429 -35.02 18.60 -18.47
C ALA A 429 -34.34 17.22 -18.51
N TYR A 430 -33.21 17.13 -19.21
CA TYR A 430 -32.38 15.91 -19.26
C TYR A 430 -31.75 15.60 -17.90
N ALA A 431 -31.24 16.61 -17.19
CA ALA A 431 -30.69 16.43 -15.85
C ALA A 431 -31.72 15.89 -14.86
N ARG A 432 -32.97 16.37 -14.88
CA ARG A 432 -34.06 15.82 -14.05
C ARG A 432 -34.41 14.38 -14.41
N GLN A 433 -34.43 14.02 -15.69
CA GLN A 433 -34.62 12.64 -16.13
C GLN A 433 -33.49 11.74 -15.63
N LEU A 434 -32.24 12.21 -15.73
CA LEU A 434 -31.07 11.47 -15.26
C LEU A 434 -31.07 11.29 -13.74
N ALA A 435 -31.38 12.34 -12.97
CA ALA A 435 -31.52 12.27 -11.51
C ALA A 435 -32.63 11.29 -11.08
N THR A 436 -33.75 11.27 -11.82
CA THR A 436 -34.83 10.31 -11.60
C THR A 436 -34.34 8.88 -11.86
N ALA A 437 -33.61 8.65 -12.95
CA ALA A 437 -33.04 7.34 -13.28
C ALA A 437 -32.03 6.87 -12.22
N PHE A 438 -31.17 7.76 -11.70
CA PHE A 438 -30.25 7.42 -10.61
C PHE A 438 -30.98 7.02 -9.33
N LEU A 439 -32.02 7.76 -8.94
CA LEU A 439 -32.81 7.44 -7.75
C LEU A 439 -33.50 6.07 -7.89
N GLN A 440 -34.09 5.79 -9.05
CA GLN A 440 -34.69 4.48 -9.35
C GLN A 440 -33.64 3.36 -9.30
N GLN A 441 -32.49 3.57 -9.91
CA GLN A 441 -31.38 2.62 -9.92
C GLN A 441 -30.85 2.34 -8.51
N TYR A 442 -30.76 3.38 -7.66
CA TYR A 442 -30.34 3.22 -6.27
C TYR A 442 -31.33 2.39 -5.47
N ILE A 443 -32.63 2.70 -5.55
CA ILE A 443 -33.68 1.96 -4.83
C ILE A 443 -33.65 0.48 -5.24
N GLN A 444 -33.53 0.20 -6.54
CA GLN A 444 -33.48 -1.16 -7.05
C GLN A 444 -32.22 -1.91 -6.56
N LEU A 445 -31.04 -1.30 -6.71
CA LEU A 445 -29.78 -1.96 -6.37
C LEU A 445 -29.56 -2.07 -4.87
N SER A 446 -30.03 -1.11 -4.07
CA SER A 446 -29.77 -1.08 -2.63
C SER A 446 -30.23 -2.36 -1.93
N GLN A 447 -31.40 -2.88 -2.31
CA GLN A 447 -31.94 -4.13 -1.78
C GLN A 447 -31.17 -5.37 -2.26
N GLN A 448 -30.61 -5.33 -3.47
CA GLN A 448 -29.83 -6.44 -4.05
C GLN A 448 -28.40 -6.50 -3.49
N LEU A 449 -27.82 -5.33 -3.22
CA LEU A 449 -26.47 -5.15 -2.72
C LEU A 449 -26.48 -5.14 -1.18
N SER A 450 -26.65 -6.33 -0.60
CA SER A 450 -26.70 -6.50 0.86
C SER A 450 -25.49 -7.25 1.42
N VAL A 451 -25.23 -7.05 2.70
CA VAL A 451 -24.35 -7.89 3.52
C VAL A 451 -25.11 -8.37 4.74
N SER A 452 -24.61 -9.41 5.40
CA SER A 452 -25.22 -9.88 6.65
C SER A 452 -24.16 -10.25 7.67
N TYR A 453 -24.50 -10.09 8.94
CA TYR A 453 -23.67 -10.52 10.06
C TYR A 453 -24.55 -11.23 11.11
N LEU A 454 -23.92 -12.00 12.00
CA LEU A 454 -24.58 -12.56 13.19
C LEU A 454 -24.34 -11.61 14.35
N ASN A 455 -25.40 -11.12 14.99
CA ASN A 455 -25.26 -10.32 16.19
C ASN A 455 -24.78 -11.17 17.37
N SER A 456 -24.49 -10.53 18.49
CA SER A 456 -23.97 -11.19 19.69
C SER A 456 -24.97 -12.16 20.34
N ALA A 457 -26.27 -12.07 19.99
CA ALA A 457 -27.30 -13.03 20.37
C ALA A 457 -27.44 -14.21 19.37
N GLY A 458 -26.66 -14.25 18.29
CA GLY A 458 -26.69 -15.28 17.26
C GLY A 458 -27.75 -15.06 16.16
N ASN A 459 -28.50 -13.95 16.21
CA ASN A 459 -29.49 -13.63 15.19
C ASN A 459 -28.82 -13.04 13.95
N ARG A 460 -29.31 -13.43 12.77
CA ARG A 460 -28.84 -12.89 11.51
C ARG A 460 -29.44 -11.51 11.26
N VAL A 461 -28.57 -10.52 11.07
CA VAL A 461 -28.94 -9.16 10.65
C VAL A 461 -28.52 -8.97 9.19
N ILE A 462 -29.43 -8.46 8.37
CA ILE A 462 -29.18 -8.13 6.97
C ILE A 462 -29.15 -6.60 6.85
N LEU A 463 -28.11 -6.08 6.20
CA LEU A 463 -27.94 -4.67 5.91
C LEU A 463 -27.96 -4.49 4.39
N SER A 464 -28.89 -3.68 3.90
CA SER A 464 -28.88 -3.20 2.52
C SER A 464 -27.71 -2.23 2.29
N PHE A 465 -27.47 -1.87 1.03
CA PHE A 465 -26.49 -0.83 0.70
C PHE A 465 -26.81 0.48 1.42
N ASP A 466 -28.10 0.85 1.46
CA ASP A 466 -28.56 2.08 2.09
C ASP A 466 -28.37 2.05 3.61
N ASP A 467 -28.62 0.92 4.26
CA ASP A 467 -28.34 0.76 5.70
C ASP A 467 -26.86 1.04 6.00
N VAL A 468 -25.94 0.51 5.19
CA VAL A 468 -24.51 0.74 5.36
C VAL A 468 -24.13 2.20 5.07
N SER A 469 -24.72 2.80 4.03
CA SER A 469 -24.53 4.22 3.68
C SER A 469 -24.93 5.13 4.87
N GLN A 470 -26.11 4.94 5.44
CA GLN A 470 -26.60 5.73 6.58
C GLN A 470 -25.80 5.50 7.87
N ARG A 471 -25.22 4.31 8.04
CA ARG A 471 -24.41 3.93 9.21
C ARG A 471 -22.92 4.21 9.03
N LEU A 472 -22.48 4.71 7.87
CA LEU A 472 -21.09 4.77 7.45
C LEU A 472 -20.14 5.33 8.52
N PHE A 473 -20.51 6.44 9.15
CA PHE A 473 -19.70 7.12 10.17
C PHE A 473 -19.97 6.65 11.62
N LYS A 474 -20.92 5.74 11.79
CA LYS A 474 -21.21 5.07 13.07
C LYS A 474 -20.45 3.74 13.19
N MET A 475 -20.02 3.15 12.08
CA MET A 475 -19.27 1.89 12.10
C MET A 475 -17.93 2.03 12.83
N SER A 476 -17.71 1.23 13.87
CA SER A 476 -16.44 1.22 14.60
C SER A 476 -15.34 0.44 13.85
N PHE A 477 -14.15 1.02 13.84
CA PHE A 477 -12.93 0.38 13.36
C PHE A 477 -12.18 -0.40 14.44
N ASP A 478 -12.51 -0.20 15.72
CA ASP A 478 -11.78 -0.76 16.85
C ASP A 478 -12.06 -2.28 16.97
N PRO A 479 -11.00 -3.12 17.11
CA PRO A 479 -11.15 -4.56 17.10
C PRO A 479 -11.82 -5.14 18.36
N TYR A 480 -11.83 -4.41 19.47
CA TYR A 480 -12.40 -4.82 20.75
C TYR A 480 -13.90 -4.58 20.82
N HIS A 481 -14.47 -3.72 19.97
CA HIS A 481 -15.91 -3.52 19.94
C HIS A 481 -16.66 -4.75 19.41
N SER A 482 -17.83 -4.99 20.01
CA SER A 482 -18.82 -5.97 19.57
C SER A 482 -19.25 -5.74 18.13
N VAL A 483 -19.75 -6.81 17.49
CA VAL A 483 -20.12 -6.80 16.07
C VAL A 483 -21.21 -5.76 15.75
N GLU A 484 -22.10 -5.49 16.70
CA GLU A 484 -23.10 -4.43 16.63
C GLU A 484 -22.46 -3.06 16.41
N PHE A 485 -21.49 -2.67 17.23
CA PHE A 485 -20.76 -1.42 17.06
C PHE A 485 -19.87 -1.42 15.81
N ARG A 486 -19.31 -2.59 15.42
CA ARG A 486 -18.58 -2.72 14.15
C ARG A 486 -19.47 -2.45 12.94
N TRP A 487 -20.79 -2.59 13.05
CA TRP A 487 -21.77 -2.28 12.01
C TRP A 487 -22.65 -1.06 12.31
N GLY A 488 -22.29 -0.26 13.32
CA GLY A 488 -22.99 0.98 13.65
C GLY A 488 -24.46 0.78 14.05
N ALA A 489 -24.78 -0.38 14.65
CA ALA A 489 -26.12 -0.70 15.14
C ALA A 489 -26.62 0.32 16.17
N GLN A 490 -27.94 0.52 16.20
CA GLN A 490 -28.62 1.43 17.13
C GLN A 490 -29.92 0.79 17.63
N GLY A 491 -30.53 1.36 18.67
CA GLY A 491 -31.82 0.91 19.20
C GLY A 491 -31.79 -0.55 19.64
N GLU A 492 -32.83 -1.31 19.28
CA GLU A 492 -32.98 -2.73 19.64
C GLU A 492 -31.86 -3.62 19.08
N GLU A 493 -31.32 -3.31 17.90
CA GLU A 493 -30.20 -4.06 17.31
C GLU A 493 -28.94 -3.95 18.18
N LEU A 494 -28.70 -2.78 18.78
CA LEU A 494 -27.56 -2.55 19.68
C LEU A 494 -27.74 -3.21 21.06
N ALA A 495 -28.97 -3.53 21.46
CA ALA A 495 -29.26 -4.10 22.78
C ALA A 495 -28.62 -5.49 22.97
N SER A 496 -28.30 -6.23 21.89
CA SER A 496 -27.57 -7.50 22.00
C SER A 496 -26.08 -7.35 22.32
N SER A 497 -25.52 -6.14 22.21
CA SER A 497 -24.08 -5.91 22.43
C SER A 497 -23.65 -6.22 23.87
N PRO A 498 -22.67 -7.11 24.09
CA PRO A 498 -22.12 -7.42 25.41
C PRO A 498 -21.07 -6.40 25.88
N ASP A 499 -20.86 -5.31 25.14
CA ASP A 499 -19.78 -4.37 25.46
C ASP A 499 -20.04 -3.66 26.79
N ASN A 500 -19.02 -3.65 27.63
CA ASN A 500 -19.04 -3.01 28.94
C ASN A 500 -18.90 -1.48 28.83
N GLU A 501 -18.97 -0.80 29.97
CA GLU A 501 -18.87 0.67 30.05
C GLU A 501 -17.58 1.21 29.41
N THR A 502 -16.44 0.55 29.63
CA THR A 502 -15.15 0.98 29.05
C THR A 502 -15.20 1.00 27.52
N LYS A 503 -15.69 -0.08 26.90
CA LYS A 503 -15.83 -0.16 25.44
C LYS A 503 -16.79 0.90 24.92
N ARG A 504 -17.97 1.02 25.52
CA ARG A 504 -18.97 2.03 25.12
C ARG A 504 -18.41 3.45 25.21
N ARG A 505 -17.60 3.76 26.23
CA ARG A 505 -16.90 5.03 26.35
C ARG A 505 -15.91 5.25 25.21
N PHE A 506 -15.10 4.26 24.85
CA PHE A 506 -14.18 4.37 23.72
C PHE A 506 -14.91 4.57 22.39
N TYR A 507 -15.98 3.82 22.14
CA TYR A 507 -16.85 4.05 20.99
C TYR A 507 -17.35 5.51 20.92
N GLN A 508 -17.77 6.10 22.03
CA GLN A 508 -18.20 7.50 22.06
C GLN A 508 -17.04 8.45 21.77
N LEU A 509 -15.86 8.23 22.35
CA LEU A 509 -14.69 9.11 22.18
C LEU A 509 -14.09 9.06 20.76
N GLU A 510 -14.23 7.93 20.06
CA GLU A 510 -13.69 7.71 18.71
C GLU A 510 -14.50 8.39 17.58
N TYR A 511 -15.58 9.11 17.87
CA TYR A 511 -16.48 9.61 16.82
C TYR A 511 -15.79 10.52 15.79
N ARG A 512 -14.87 11.39 16.22
CA ARG A 512 -14.12 12.27 15.32
C ARG A 512 -13.18 11.48 14.40
N LEU A 513 -12.54 10.45 14.94
CA LEU A 513 -11.73 9.51 14.18
C LEU A 513 -12.58 8.75 13.16
N ARG A 514 -13.82 8.37 13.51
CA ARG A 514 -14.76 7.77 12.55
C ARG A 514 -15.18 8.75 11.45
N ASN A 515 -15.26 10.05 11.72
CA ASN A 515 -15.57 11.07 10.72
C ASN A 515 -14.39 11.40 9.77
N GLN A 516 -13.18 10.98 10.09
CA GLN A 516 -11.98 11.26 9.30
C GLN A 516 -11.98 10.50 7.95
N LEU A 517 -11.76 11.19 6.83
CA LEU A 517 -11.54 10.56 5.52
C LEU A 517 -10.05 10.26 5.25
N GLU A 518 -9.17 11.09 5.81
CA GLU A 518 -7.75 11.02 5.52
C GLU A 518 -7.03 10.04 6.43
N ARG A 519 -6.20 9.19 5.82
CA ARG A 519 -5.28 8.33 6.54
C ARG A 519 -4.03 9.14 6.82
N VAL A 520 -3.73 9.40 8.09
CA VAL A 520 -2.53 10.15 8.44
C VAL A 520 -1.53 9.25 9.11
N TYR A 521 -0.56 8.83 8.31
CA TYR A 521 0.53 7.95 8.73
C TYR A 521 1.68 8.77 9.33
N ASN A 522 2.48 8.13 10.20
CA ASN A 522 3.70 8.70 10.81
C ASN A 522 3.48 9.87 11.79
N GLN A 523 2.27 10.03 12.33
CA GLN A 523 1.99 10.98 13.40
C GLN A 523 0.93 10.42 14.36
N PRO A 524 0.85 10.88 15.62
CA PRO A 524 -0.19 10.40 16.52
C PRO A 524 -1.61 10.70 16.01
N THR A 525 -2.54 9.79 16.29
CA THR A 525 -3.98 9.93 15.99
C THR A 525 -4.78 10.03 17.30
N PRO A 526 -4.74 11.18 18.00
CA PRO A 526 -5.46 11.35 19.26
C PRO A 526 -6.98 11.31 19.03
N LEU A 527 -7.74 11.04 20.09
CA LEU A 527 -9.22 11.01 20.05
C LEU A 527 -9.87 12.33 19.58
N SER A 528 -9.15 13.45 19.70
CA SER A 528 -9.60 14.76 19.20
C SER A 528 -9.40 14.95 17.69
N MET A 529 -8.71 14.04 17.00
CA MET A 529 -8.44 14.14 15.58
C MET A 529 -9.70 13.88 14.76
N GLY A 530 -9.89 14.70 13.72
CA GLY A 530 -10.98 14.62 12.77
C GLY A 530 -12.11 15.59 13.03
N PRO A 531 -13.03 15.72 12.07
CA PRO A 531 -14.12 16.69 12.13
C PRO A 531 -15.19 16.25 13.14
N GLU A 532 -15.83 17.25 13.76
CA GLU A 532 -16.92 17.01 14.71
C GLU A 532 -18.15 16.43 14.02
N THR A 533 -18.42 16.88 12.80
CA THR A 533 -19.51 16.37 11.97
C THR A 533 -18.97 15.49 10.84
N PRO A 534 -19.71 14.45 10.45
CA PRO A 534 -19.33 13.62 9.32
C PRO A 534 -19.38 14.44 8.01
N PRO A 535 -18.44 14.25 7.09
CA PRO A 535 -18.54 14.78 5.74
C PRO A 535 -19.80 14.31 5.02
N GLN A 536 -20.36 15.17 4.16
CA GLN A 536 -21.53 14.82 3.36
C GLN A 536 -21.19 13.71 2.35
N THR A 537 -22.01 12.67 2.34
CA THR A 537 -21.95 11.50 1.46
C THR A 537 -23.34 11.01 1.03
N ASP A 538 -24.42 11.63 1.53
CA ASP A 538 -25.78 11.20 1.28
C ASP A 538 -26.25 11.61 -0.12
N THR A 539 -26.06 10.68 -1.05
CA THR A 539 -26.39 10.84 -2.46
C THR A 539 -27.90 10.92 -2.69
N ILE A 540 -28.69 10.23 -1.87
CA ILE A 540 -30.14 10.12 -2.06
C ILE A 540 -30.88 11.34 -1.56
N SER A 541 -30.49 11.85 -0.39
CA SER A 541 -31.02 13.12 0.09
C SER A 541 -30.71 14.24 -0.89
N TRP A 542 -29.51 14.26 -1.48
CA TRP A 542 -29.15 15.27 -2.50
C TRP A 542 -29.98 15.13 -3.78
N LEU A 543 -30.10 13.92 -4.36
CA LEU A 543 -30.91 13.68 -5.56
C LEU A 543 -32.39 14.03 -5.33
N THR A 544 -32.92 13.70 -4.15
CA THR A 544 -34.31 13.99 -3.77
C THR A 544 -34.53 15.51 -3.66
N ALA A 545 -33.64 16.22 -2.97
CA ALA A 545 -33.68 17.67 -2.86
C ALA A 545 -33.61 18.35 -4.24
N TYR A 546 -32.71 17.88 -5.11
CA TYR A 546 -32.59 18.37 -6.49
C TYR A 546 -33.89 18.18 -7.28
N LEU A 547 -34.49 16.99 -7.24
CA LEU A 547 -35.75 16.68 -7.92
C LEU A 547 -36.95 17.48 -7.38
N GLN A 548 -36.92 17.86 -6.09
CA GLN A 548 -37.91 18.71 -5.45
C GLN A 548 -37.69 20.21 -5.73
N GLY A 549 -36.62 20.59 -6.44
CA GLY A 549 -36.27 21.99 -6.70
C GLY A 549 -35.78 22.73 -5.45
N GLN A 550 -35.34 22.01 -4.43
CA GLN A 550 -34.72 22.61 -3.26
C GLN A 550 -33.31 23.12 -3.61
N PRO A 551 -32.83 24.18 -2.93
CA PRO A 551 -31.44 24.61 -3.08
C PRO A 551 -30.50 23.45 -2.74
N VAL A 552 -29.70 23.03 -3.71
CA VAL A 552 -28.65 22.02 -3.52
C VAL A 552 -27.29 22.65 -3.72
N ASP A 553 -26.29 22.14 -3.00
CA ASP A 553 -24.91 22.56 -3.23
C ASP A 553 -24.51 22.18 -4.67
N ALA A 554 -24.16 23.19 -5.46
CA ALA A 554 -23.64 23.05 -6.82
C ALA A 554 -22.10 23.16 -6.87
N ASN A 555 -21.45 23.54 -5.76
CA ASN A 555 -20.00 23.63 -5.69
C ASN A 555 -19.41 22.23 -5.57
N ILE A 556 -18.68 21.82 -6.60
CA ILE A 556 -17.89 20.59 -6.56
C ILE A 556 -16.51 20.98 -6.08
N VAL A 557 -16.31 20.86 -4.76
CA VAL A 557 -14.97 20.89 -4.19
C VAL A 557 -14.33 19.57 -4.59
N ALA A 558 -13.48 19.59 -5.62
CA ALA A 558 -12.62 18.46 -5.91
C ALA A 558 -11.92 18.07 -4.61
N ILE A 559 -11.96 16.79 -4.23
CA ILE A 559 -11.14 16.28 -3.14
C ILE A 559 -9.69 16.44 -3.59
N ASN A 560 -9.13 17.61 -3.36
CA ASN A 560 -7.72 17.90 -3.62
C ASN A 560 -6.93 17.22 -2.50
N LYS A 561 -6.80 15.89 -2.59
CA LYS A 561 -5.73 15.15 -1.90
C LYS A 561 -4.35 15.65 -2.31
N GLU A 562 -4.26 16.47 -3.37
CA GLU A 562 -3.04 17.08 -3.87
C GLU A 562 -2.38 18.06 -2.88
N ILE A 563 -3.09 18.53 -1.85
CA ILE A 563 -2.55 19.40 -0.79
C ILE A 563 -2.61 18.70 0.58
N VAL A 564 -2.12 17.47 0.71
CA VAL A 564 -2.04 16.83 2.04
C VAL A 564 -0.72 16.07 2.21
N ALA A 565 0.39 16.81 2.17
CA ALA A 565 1.47 16.53 3.11
C ALA A 565 1.26 17.54 4.26
N PRO A 566 1.27 17.15 5.55
CA PRO A 566 1.01 18.10 6.60
C PRO A 566 2.14 19.15 6.60
N LEU A 567 1.78 20.37 6.23
CA LEU A 567 2.54 21.53 6.65
C LEU A 567 2.37 21.59 8.17
N THR A 568 3.47 21.46 8.90
CA THR A 568 3.46 21.67 10.36
C THR A 568 2.85 23.03 10.68
N ALA A 569 2.19 23.19 11.84
CA ALA A 569 1.58 24.46 12.27
C ALA A 569 2.52 25.68 12.18
N LYS A 570 3.84 25.46 12.13
CA LYS A 570 4.87 26.48 11.93
C LYS A 570 4.89 27.09 10.52
N GLN A 571 4.36 26.40 9.51
CA GLN A 571 4.37 26.83 8.11
C GLN A 571 3.13 27.63 7.71
N LEU A 572 2.00 27.49 8.43
CA LEU A 572 0.80 28.33 8.27
C LEU A 572 1.06 29.80 8.66
N ASN A 573 1.99 30.04 9.60
CA ASN A 573 2.34 31.39 10.02
C ASN A 573 3.37 32.09 9.10
N SER A 574 3.97 31.37 8.15
CA SER A 574 4.95 31.94 7.21
C SER A 574 4.41 32.17 5.81
N SER A 575 3.34 31.48 5.40
CA SER A 575 2.77 31.58 4.04
C SER A 575 1.82 32.76 3.84
N ASN A 576 1.28 33.34 4.92
CA ASN A 576 0.31 34.45 4.81
C ASN A 576 0.95 35.84 4.73
N ALA A 577 2.28 35.95 4.74
CA ALA A 577 2.98 37.24 4.68
C ALA A 577 3.73 37.51 3.36
N SER A 578 3.97 36.49 2.53
CA SER A 578 4.73 36.63 1.27
C SER A 578 3.87 36.70 0.00
N ASP A 579 2.65 36.14 0.03
CA ASP A 579 1.84 35.98 -1.18
C ASP A 579 0.89 37.17 -1.44
N ALA A 580 0.78 38.10 -0.50
CA ALA A 580 0.06 39.36 -0.67
C ALA A 580 0.85 40.46 -1.42
N LYS A 581 2.13 40.23 -1.75
CA LYS A 581 2.99 41.24 -2.41
C LYS A 581 3.20 41.05 -3.92
N ASN A 582 2.73 39.96 -4.52
CA ASN A 582 3.01 39.65 -5.93
C ASN A 582 1.78 39.67 -6.87
N ILE A 583 0.63 40.22 -6.42
CA ILE A 583 -0.57 40.38 -7.26
C ILE A 583 -0.81 41.85 -7.67
N ILE A 584 0.02 42.79 -7.22
CA ILE A 584 -0.07 44.21 -7.59
C ILE A 584 1.26 44.65 -8.21
N ALA A 585 1.59 44.12 -9.39
CA ALA A 585 2.72 44.60 -10.20
C ALA A 585 2.50 44.30 -11.69
N SER A 586 1.37 44.75 -12.24
CA SER A 586 1.20 44.94 -13.69
C SER A 586 0.05 45.92 -13.95
N GLY A 587 0.39 47.19 -14.18
CA GLY A 587 -0.57 48.23 -14.56
C GLY A 587 -0.12 49.63 -14.17
N THR A 588 0.60 50.30 -15.06
CA THR A 588 0.94 51.73 -15.03
C THR A 588 -0.30 52.63 -14.98
N LEU A 589 -0.30 53.67 -14.12
CA LEU A 589 -0.53 55.09 -14.50
C LEU A 589 -0.46 56.05 -13.28
N SER A 590 0.50 56.97 -13.36
CA SER A 590 0.55 58.40 -12.95
C SER A 590 -0.01 58.92 -11.60
N ASP A 591 0.90 59.59 -10.89
CA ASP A 591 0.81 60.88 -10.18
C ASP A 591 0.16 61.05 -8.79
N GLN A 592 1.06 61.04 -7.77
CA GLN A 592 1.29 62.07 -6.72
C GLN A 592 0.24 62.22 -5.56
N PRO A 593 0.65 62.70 -4.36
CA PRO A 593 0.67 61.86 -3.16
C PRO A 593 -0.26 62.34 -2.03
N PHE A 594 -0.58 61.45 -1.09
CA PHE A 594 -1.12 61.83 0.21
C PHE A 594 -0.17 61.44 1.34
N THR A 595 0.11 62.44 2.17
CA THR A 595 1.00 62.47 3.33
C THR A 595 0.39 61.81 4.56
N ASP A 596 1.25 61.19 5.36
CA ASP A 596 1.04 60.78 6.77
C ASP A 596 0.51 61.92 7.64
N ALA A 597 -0.38 61.60 8.60
CA ALA A 597 -0.33 62.12 9.98
C ALA A 597 -1.39 61.49 10.91
N SER A 598 -0.89 60.66 11.82
CA SER A 598 -1.18 60.54 13.26
C SER A 598 -2.37 61.24 13.96
N ALA A 599 -2.82 60.53 15.01
CA ALA A 599 -3.33 60.96 16.33
C ALA A 599 -4.85 61.22 16.44
N GLN A 600 -5.62 60.51 17.27
CA GLN A 600 -5.67 60.34 18.74
C GLN A 600 -6.78 61.22 19.37
N ALA A 601 -7.53 60.59 20.28
CA ALA A 601 -8.39 61.15 21.34
C ALA A 601 -9.93 61.20 21.13
N LYS A 602 -10.59 60.34 21.94
CA LYS A 602 -11.71 60.57 22.90
C LYS A 602 -12.95 61.37 22.44
N VAL A 603 -14.14 60.86 22.80
CA VAL A 603 -14.99 61.39 23.88
C VAL A 603 -16.07 60.34 24.23
N ASP A 604 -16.40 60.34 25.52
CA ASP A 604 -17.27 59.46 26.29
C ASP A 604 -18.72 60.02 26.43
N VAL A 605 -19.69 59.09 26.55
CA VAL A 605 -20.77 59.03 27.58
C VAL A 605 -22.12 59.77 27.42
N ASP A 606 -23.17 59.03 27.84
CA ASP A 606 -24.59 59.32 28.20
C ASP A 606 -25.64 59.52 27.08
N GLY A 607 -26.87 59.01 27.17
CA GLY A 607 -27.58 58.43 28.31
C GLY A 607 -28.96 57.82 27.94
N VAL A 608 -29.57 57.23 28.96
CA VAL A 608 -30.81 56.43 29.00
C VAL A 608 -32.09 57.28 28.94
N THR A 609 -33.18 56.73 28.36
CA THR A 609 -34.63 56.81 28.71
C THR A 609 -35.49 56.64 27.43
N ASP A 610 -36.75 56.24 27.40
CA ASP A 610 -37.63 55.35 28.17
C ASP A 610 -38.95 55.23 27.34
N SER A 611 -39.59 54.06 27.39
CA SER A 611 -41.03 53.77 27.26
C SER A 611 -41.97 54.27 26.10
N ILE A 612 -42.61 53.28 25.45
CA ILE A 612 -44.07 53.06 25.23
C ILE A 612 -44.94 54.13 24.53
N LYS A 613 -45.54 53.79 23.37
CA LYS A 613 -47.01 53.71 23.14
C LYS A 613 -47.42 53.16 21.77
N THR A 614 -48.63 52.62 21.79
CA THR A 614 -49.36 51.69 20.91
C THR A 614 -50.06 52.32 19.69
N GLU A 615 -50.37 51.42 18.73
CA GLU A 615 -51.54 51.36 17.82
C GLU A 615 -51.78 52.44 16.76
N ALA A 616 -51.84 52.01 15.47
CA ALA A 616 -53.08 52.03 14.68
C ALA A 616 -52.94 51.32 13.31
N ALA A 617 -53.86 50.36 13.10
CA ALA A 617 -54.61 50.01 11.89
C ALA A 617 -53.89 49.66 10.56
N GLY A 618 -54.26 48.48 10.04
CA GLY A 618 -54.04 48.05 8.65
C GLY A 618 -54.03 46.55 8.49
#